data_AF-A0A453RUJ1-F1
#
_entry.id   AF-A0A453RUJ1-F1
#
_cell.length_a   1.000
_cell.length_b   1.000
_cell.length_c   1.000
_cell.angle_alpha   90.00
_cell.angle_beta   90.00
_cell.angle_gamma   90.00
#
_symmetry.space_group_name_H-M   'P 1'
#
loop_
_entity.id
_entity.type
_entity.pdbx_description
1 polymer ?
#
loop_
_entity_poly.entity_id
_entity_poly.type
_entity_poly.pdbx_seq_one_letter_code
_entity_poly.pdbx_strand_id
1 'polypeptide(L)'
;MLFEDRVFLYASTKSAKFLALLIVVPWVLDLLVHDYVMMPFLDRYVEKVPLAAEMLDVRRSQKIQMIKDLNIEKARFRFEVEIGKSPPLSDEEFWSELREKAVELRDEWRLENRQAFANIWSDMVYGVALFLLMYFNQSKVAMIKFTGYKLLNNISDSGKAFLIILVSDILLGYHSEAGWHSLVEIILDHYGLETDQAAVTFFVCLVPVALDVFIKFWVYKYLPRLSPSVGNILDEIRRH
;
A
#
# COMPACT_ATOMS: atom_id res chain seq x y z
N MET A 1 -42.65 5.47 -6.53
CA MET A 1 -41.84 6.58 -7.09
C MET A 1 -41.52 7.66 -6.05
N LEU A 2 -42.30 8.73 -5.83
CA LEU A 2 -41.88 9.86 -4.97
C LEU A 2 -41.46 9.51 -3.52
N PHE A 3 -42.09 8.53 -2.87
CA PHE A 3 -41.71 8.10 -1.51
C PHE A 3 -40.42 7.25 -1.51
N GLU A 4 -40.29 6.32 -2.46
CA GLU A 4 -39.11 5.46 -2.60
C GLU A 4 -37.86 6.26 -2.99
N ASP A 5 -38.04 7.33 -3.76
CA ASP A 5 -36.94 8.24 -4.15
C ASP A 5 -36.48 9.08 -2.97
N ARG A 6 -37.40 9.58 -2.12
CA ARG A 6 -37.05 10.27 -0.87
C ARG A 6 -36.35 9.36 0.13
N VAL A 7 -36.85 8.12 0.30
CA VAL A 7 -36.22 7.11 1.16
C VAL A 7 -34.82 6.76 0.65
N PHE A 8 -34.64 6.66 -0.67
CA PHE A 8 -33.34 6.42 -1.29
C PHE A 8 -32.38 7.60 -1.12
N LEU A 9 -32.81 8.84 -1.33
CA LEU A 9 -31.98 10.03 -1.12
C LEU A 9 -31.55 10.16 0.35
N TYR A 10 -32.46 9.89 1.28
CA TYR A 10 -32.15 9.87 2.71
C TYR A 10 -31.15 8.77 3.07
N ALA A 11 -31.39 7.54 2.60
CA ALA A 11 -30.49 6.42 2.80
C ALA A 11 -29.11 6.68 2.18
N SER A 12 -29.05 7.20 0.95
CA SER A 12 -27.81 7.57 0.26
C SER A 12 -27.01 8.61 1.04
N THR A 13 -27.65 9.67 1.53
CA THR A 13 -26.98 10.70 2.33
C THR A 13 -26.43 10.15 3.65
N LYS A 14 -27.17 9.26 4.32
CA LYS A 14 -26.73 8.61 5.56
C LYS A 14 -25.61 7.59 5.32
N SER A 15 -25.70 6.83 4.24
CA SER A 15 -24.68 5.89 3.78
C SER A 15 -23.38 6.61 3.44
N ALA A 16 -23.45 7.74 2.72
CA ALA A 16 -22.29 8.57 2.38
C ALA A 16 -21.59 9.13 3.63
N LYS A 17 -22.36 9.65 4.61
CA LYS A 17 -21.81 10.11 5.88
C LYS A 17 -21.12 8.99 6.66
N PHE A 18 -21.71 7.79 6.65
CA PHE A 18 -21.12 6.65 7.33
C PHE A 18 -19.88 6.11 6.61
N LEU A 19 -19.86 6.10 5.27
CA LEU A 19 -18.66 5.82 4.46
C LEU A 19 -17.52 6.80 4.76
N ALA A 20 -17.82 8.11 4.80
CA ALA A 20 -16.83 9.12 5.18
C ALA A 20 -16.28 8.85 6.58
N LEU A 21 -17.14 8.47 7.54
CA LEU A 21 -16.72 8.11 8.89
C LEU A 21 -15.85 6.83 8.92
N LEU A 22 -16.18 5.82 8.11
CA LEU A 22 -15.41 4.57 7.98
C LEU A 22 -14.01 4.79 7.40
N ILE A 23 -13.80 5.86 6.63
CA ILE A 23 -12.49 6.20 6.06
C ILE A 23 -11.73 7.12 7.02
N VAL A 24 -12.36 8.23 7.43
CA VAL A 24 -11.68 9.30 8.17
C VAL A 24 -11.31 8.85 9.58
N VAL A 25 -12.19 8.14 10.31
CA VAL A 25 -11.91 7.80 11.71
C VAL A 25 -10.73 6.83 11.85
N PRO A 26 -10.69 5.69 11.14
CA PRO A 26 -9.53 4.79 11.21
C PRO A 26 -8.25 5.47 10.74
N TRP A 27 -8.30 6.27 9.68
CA TRP A 27 -7.12 6.99 9.16
C TRP A 27 -6.56 8.02 10.15
N VAL A 28 -7.43 8.80 10.80
CA VAL A 28 -6.99 9.74 11.85
C VAL A 28 -6.44 9.00 13.06
N LEU A 29 -7.05 7.87 13.45
CA LEU A 29 -6.55 7.06 14.56
C LEU A 29 -5.17 6.47 14.26
N ASP A 30 -4.97 5.95 13.05
CA ASP A 30 -3.68 5.46 12.56
C ASP A 30 -2.60 6.53 12.70
N LEU A 31 -2.81 7.71 12.10
CA LEU A 31 -1.87 8.83 12.18
C LEU A 31 -1.55 9.23 13.63
N LEU A 32 -2.58 9.32 14.50
CA LEU A 32 -2.39 9.66 15.91
C LEU A 32 -1.59 8.61 16.65
N VAL A 33 -1.86 7.33 16.41
CA VAL A 33 -1.12 6.23 17.04
C VAL A 33 0.31 6.19 16.53
N HIS A 34 0.54 6.31 15.22
CA HIS A 34 1.86 6.31 14.63
C HIS A 34 2.73 7.46 15.17
N ASP A 35 2.31 8.71 14.92
CA ASP A 35 3.16 9.89 15.14
C ASP A 35 3.22 10.33 16.60
N TYR A 36 2.11 10.22 17.34
CA TYR A 36 2.01 10.79 18.69
C TYR A 36 2.14 9.76 19.81
N VAL A 37 2.03 8.46 19.50
CA VAL A 37 2.14 7.39 20.50
C VAL A 37 3.36 6.52 20.23
N MET A 38 3.42 5.88 19.06
CA MET A 38 4.43 4.88 18.74
C MET A 38 5.80 5.49 18.54
N MET A 39 5.95 6.53 17.72
CA MET A 39 7.25 7.15 17.46
C MET A 39 7.91 7.69 18.76
N PRO A 40 7.25 8.50 19.60
CA PRO A 40 7.82 8.97 20.86
C PRO A 40 8.10 7.84 21.86
N PHE A 41 7.27 6.79 21.87
CA PHE A 41 7.51 5.60 22.68
C PHE A 41 8.77 4.87 22.25
N LEU A 42 8.93 4.60 20.94
CA LEU A 42 10.06 3.86 20.39
C LEU A 42 11.38 4.59 20.58
N ASP A 43 11.41 5.91 20.38
CA ASP A 43 12.62 6.72 20.61
C ASP A 43 13.10 6.56 22.07
N ARG A 44 12.20 6.67 23.04
CA ARG A 44 12.53 6.48 24.46
C ARG A 44 12.84 5.02 24.82
N TYR A 45 12.20 4.07 24.16
CA TYR A 45 12.32 2.65 24.45
C TYR A 45 13.67 2.10 23.98
N VAL A 46 14.10 2.48 22.77
CA VAL A 46 15.40 2.12 22.20
C VAL A 46 16.55 2.65 23.04
N GLU A 47 16.45 3.87 23.58
CA GLU A 47 17.48 4.43 24.48
C GLU A 47 17.63 3.65 25.79
N LYS A 48 16.53 3.10 26.32
CA LYS A 48 16.49 2.46 27.64
C LYS A 48 16.73 0.96 27.60
N VAL A 49 16.37 0.30 26.50
CA VAL A 49 16.35 -1.16 26.39
C VAL A 49 17.34 -1.61 25.31
N PRO A 50 18.51 -2.15 25.69
CA PRO A 50 19.54 -2.56 24.74
C PRO A 50 19.05 -3.59 23.70
N LEU A 51 18.18 -4.51 24.11
CA LEU A 51 17.59 -5.50 23.20
C LEU A 51 16.71 -4.84 22.13
N ALA A 52 15.96 -3.79 22.49
CA ALA A 52 15.14 -3.05 21.53
C ALA A 52 16.01 -2.25 20.56
N ALA A 53 17.10 -1.66 21.06
CA ALA A 53 18.08 -1.00 20.22
C ALA A 53 18.71 -1.95 19.20
N GLU A 54 19.04 -3.18 19.61
CA GLU A 54 19.59 -4.20 18.72
C GLU A 54 18.55 -4.68 17.70
N MET A 55 17.31 -4.91 18.12
CA MET A 55 16.22 -5.38 17.24
C MET A 55 15.85 -4.37 16.15
N LEU A 56 15.88 -3.07 16.47
CA LEU A 56 15.57 -1.99 15.54
C LEU A 56 16.83 -1.37 14.91
N ASP A 57 18.00 -1.98 15.14
CA ASP A 57 19.25 -1.57 14.52
C ASP A 57 19.29 -1.93 13.02
N VAL A 58 20.30 -1.43 12.33
CA VAL A 58 20.56 -1.70 10.93
C VAL A 58 20.81 -3.21 10.70
N ARG A 59 19.99 -3.81 9.83
CA ARG A 59 20.06 -5.21 9.41
C ARG A 59 21.25 -5.48 8.49
N ARG A 60 21.57 -6.75 8.25
CA ARG A 60 22.68 -7.14 7.34
C ARG A 60 22.44 -6.64 5.91
N SER A 61 21.22 -6.79 5.40
CA SER A 61 20.79 -6.31 4.07
C SER A 61 21.03 -4.81 3.92
N GLN A 62 20.57 -4.01 4.88
CA GLN A 62 20.75 -2.56 4.94
C GLN A 62 22.23 -2.17 5.03
N LYS A 63 23.05 -2.87 5.82
CA LYS A 63 24.51 -2.63 5.88
C LYS A 63 25.19 -2.77 4.51
N ILE A 64 24.79 -3.75 3.71
CA ILE A 64 25.32 -3.92 2.35
C ILE A 64 24.93 -2.73 1.48
N GLN A 65 23.70 -2.24 1.61
CA GLN A 65 23.23 -1.06 0.87
C GLN A 65 24.02 0.19 1.27
N MET A 66 24.18 0.44 2.56
CA MET A 66 25.00 1.55 3.06
C MET A 66 26.45 1.52 2.55
N ILE A 67 27.05 0.33 2.45
CA ILE A 67 28.40 0.17 1.89
C ILE A 67 28.42 0.58 0.40
N LYS A 68 27.38 0.26 -0.37
CA LYS A 68 27.27 0.71 -1.77
C LYS A 68 27.16 2.23 -1.83
N ASP A 69 26.29 2.81 -1.00
CA ASP A 69 26.07 4.26 -0.96
C ASP A 69 27.35 5.01 -0.57
N LEU A 70 28.10 4.52 0.42
CA LEU A 70 29.40 5.06 0.80
C LEU A 70 30.46 4.97 -0.32
N ASN A 71 30.45 3.89 -1.10
CA ASN A 71 31.35 3.75 -2.25
C ASN A 71 30.99 4.73 -3.37
N ILE A 72 29.70 4.99 -3.57
CA ILE A 72 29.21 6.01 -4.51
C ILE A 72 29.67 7.40 -4.06
N GLU A 73 29.54 7.74 -2.78
CA GLU A 73 30.01 9.02 -2.24
C GLU A 73 31.53 9.17 -2.36
N LYS A 74 32.29 8.12 -2.07
CA LYS A 74 33.73 8.09 -2.33
C LYS A 74 34.07 8.35 -3.80
N ALA A 75 33.31 7.77 -4.72
CA ALA A 75 33.50 7.98 -6.16
C ALA A 75 33.13 9.42 -6.56
N ARG A 76 32.07 9.99 -5.97
CA ARG A 76 31.65 11.39 -6.17
C ARG A 76 32.77 12.35 -5.77
N PHE A 77 33.31 12.22 -4.55
CA PHE A 77 34.41 13.08 -4.07
C PHE A 77 35.61 13.05 -5.01
N ARG A 78 36.03 11.85 -5.44
CA ARG A 78 37.13 11.71 -6.40
C ARG A 78 36.83 12.40 -7.71
N PHE A 79 35.63 12.18 -8.26
CA PHE A 79 35.22 12.80 -9.51
C PHE A 79 35.23 14.34 -9.43
N GLU A 80 34.75 14.92 -8.34
CA GLU A 80 34.71 16.39 -8.15
C GLU A 80 36.10 17.03 -8.09
N VAL A 81 37.07 16.34 -7.50
CA VAL A 81 38.47 16.76 -7.50
C VAL A 81 39.06 16.70 -8.91
N GLU A 82 38.86 15.60 -9.63
CA GLU A 82 39.40 15.40 -10.99
C GLU A 82 38.88 16.44 -12.00
N ILE A 83 37.64 16.90 -11.85
CA ILE A 83 37.06 17.95 -12.71
C ILE A 83 37.33 19.36 -12.20
N GLY A 84 38.13 19.51 -11.14
CA GLY A 84 38.53 20.80 -10.57
C GLY A 84 37.40 21.59 -9.90
N LYS A 85 36.33 20.93 -9.47
CA LYS A 85 35.23 21.59 -8.72
C LYS A 85 35.60 21.86 -7.26
N SER A 86 36.42 20.99 -6.68
CA SER A 86 36.81 21.05 -5.27
C SER A 86 38.31 20.77 -5.11
N PRO A 87 39.00 21.41 -4.15
CA PRO A 87 40.39 21.06 -3.85
C PRO A 87 40.48 19.62 -3.32
N PRO A 88 41.59 18.92 -3.55
CA PRO A 88 41.80 17.60 -2.96
C PRO A 88 41.81 17.73 -1.43
N LEU A 89 40.98 16.92 -0.77
CA LEU A 89 40.98 16.79 0.68
C LEU A 89 42.25 16.07 1.14
N SER A 90 42.71 16.39 2.35
CA SER A 90 43.66 15.53 3.04
C SER A 90 43.02 14.17 3.35
N ASP A 91 43.84 13.14 3.56
CA ASP A 91 43.32 11.81 3.91
C ASP A 91 42.47 11.86 5.19
N GLU A 92 42.86 12.67 6.18
CA GLU A 92 42.13 12.80 7.44
C GLU A 92 40.75 13.44 7.26
N GLU A 93 40.67 14.55 6.50
CA GLU A 93 39.40 15.21 6.17
C GLU A 93 38.48 14.27 5.38
N PHE A 94 39.03 13.56 4.38
CA PHE A 94 38.27 12.61 3.58
C PHE A 94 37.66 11.48 4.43
N TRP A 95 38.43 10.90 5.35
CA TRP A 95 37.92 9.88 6.26
C TRP A 95 36.90 10.42 7.27
N SER A 96 37.05 11.68 7.70
CA SER A 96 36.08 12.35 8.56
C SER A 96 34.73 12.51 7.86
N GLU A 97 34.72 13.03 6.63
CA GLU A 97 33.52 13.19 5.79
C GLU A 97 32.82 11.84 5.55
N LEU A 98 33.57 10.81 5.17
CA LEU A 98 33.00 9.47 4.98
C LEU A 98 32.42 8.88 6.29
N ARG A 99 33.05 9.16 7.43
CA ARG A 99 32.54 8.72 8.73
C ARG A 99 31.24 9.43 9.08
N GLU A 100 31.15 10.73 8.84
CA GLU A 100 29.93 11.50 9.04
C GLU A 100 28.80 10.93 8.18
N LYS A 101 29.06 10.69 6.89
CA LYS A 101 28.09 10.06 5.99
C LYS A 101 27.67 8.66 6.45
N ALA A 102 28.59 7.86 6.97
CA ALA A 102 28.29 6.53 7.49
C ALA A 102 27.39 6.58 8.74
N VAL A 103 27.56 7.60 9.59
CA VAL A 103 26.71 7.83 10.77
C VAL A 103 25.33 8.32 10.35
N GLU A 104 25.26 9.25 9.40
CA GLU A 104 24.00 9.74 8.81
C GLU A 104 23.17 8.58 8.25
N LEU A 105 23.75 7.77 7.35
CA LEU A 105 23.07 6.60 6.76
C LEU A 105 22.60 5.61 7.82
N ARG A 106 23.39 5.39 8.88
CA ARG A 106 23.00 4.51 9.98
C ARG A 106 21.76 5.04 10.70
N ASP A 107 21.73 6.33 10.99
CA ASP A 107 20.67 6.95 11.77
C ASP A 107 19.38 7.08 10.94
N GLU A 108 19.49 7.30 9.63
CA GLU A 108 18.39 7.19 8.65
C GLU A 108 17.77 5.80 8.65
N TRP A 109 18.56 4.74 8.42
CA TRP A 109 18.04 3.36 8.41
C TRP A 109 17.44 2.94 9.76
N ARG A 110 17.99 3.41 10.88
CA ARG A 110 17.41 3.19 12.21
C ARG A 110 16.07 3.89 12.37
N LEU A 111 15.91 5.10 11.81
CA LEU A 111 14.65 5.81 11.83
C LEU A 111 13.60 5.08 11.00
N GLU A 112 13.95 4.64 9.79
CA GLU A 112 13.07 3.85 8.93
C GLU A 112 12.62 2.55 9.61
N ASN A 113 13.53 1.85 10.29
CA ASN A 113 13.18 0.64 11.06
C ASN A 113 12.18 0.92 12.18
N ARG A 114 12.29 2.08 12.86
CA ARG A 114 11.32 2.50 13.88
C ARG A 114 9.98 2.86 13.26
N GLN A 115 9.96 3.58 12.14
CA GLN A 115 8.75 3.92 11.41
C GLN A 115 8.02 2.68 10.91
N ALA A 116 8.74 1.74 10.27
CA ALA A 116 8.18 0.47 9.84
C ALA A 116 7.54 -0.32 11.00
N PHE A 117 8.20 -0.35 12.16
CA PHE A 117 7.63 -0.98 13.34
C PHE A 117 6.39 -0.24 13.86
N ALA A 118 6.40 1.09 13.84
CA ALA A 118 5.25 1.90 14.22
C ALA A 118 4.05 1.70 13.27
N ASN A 119 4.30 1.62 11.97
CA ASN A 119 3.31 1.33 10.92
C ASN A 119 2.54 0.04 11.19
N ILE A 120 3.25 -1.04 11.56
CA ILE A 120 2.60 -2.33 11.90
C ILE A 120 1.53 -2.15 13.00
N TRP A 121 1.86 -1.38 14.04
CA TRP A 121 0.96 -1.18 15.18
C TRP A 121 -0.16 -0.18 14.87
N SER A 122 0.13 0.89 14.15
CA SER A 122 -0.89 1.88 13.78
C SER A 122 -1.89 1.30 12.78
N ASP A 123 -1.43 0.51 11.80
CA ASP A 123 -2.28 -0.22 10.86
C ASP A 123 -3.14 -1.28 11.55
N MET A 124 -2.61 -1.92 12.60
CA MET A 124 -3.41 -2.82 13.44
C MET A 124 -4.54 -2.05 14.14
N VAL A 125 -4.27 -0.84 14.65
CA VAL A 125 -5.30 0.02 15.24
C VAL A 125 -6.30 0.48 14.19
N TYR A 126 -5.86 0.84 12.99
CA TYR A 126 -6.73 1.14 11.85
C TYR A 126 -7.70 -0.02 11.59
N GLY A 127 -7.16 -1.24 11.46
CA GLY A 127 -7.94 -2.45 11.18
C GLY A 127 -8.95 -2.76 12.29
N VAL A 128 -8.53 -2.68 13.56
CA VAL A 128 -9.41 -2.86 14.72
C VAL A 128 -10.50 -1.78 14.75
N ALA A 129 -10.15 -0.52 14.57
CA ALA A 129 -11.12 0.58 14.56
C ALA A 129 -12.16 0.41 13.44
N LEU A 130 -11.71 0.09 12.23
CA LEU A 130 -12.59 -0.21 11.09
C LEU A 130 -13.51 -1.38 11.40
N PHE A 131 -12.98 -2.47 11.96
CA PHE A 131 -13.75 -3.65 12.36
C PHE A 131 -14.82 -3.29 13.41
N LEU A 132 -14.45 -2.57 14.48
CA LEU A 132 -15.39 -2.17 15.53
C LEU A 132 -16.48 -1.23 14.99
N LEU A 133 -16.11 -0.27 14.13
CA LEU A 133 -17.07 0.62 13.50
C LEU A 133 -18.09 -0.16 12.68
N MET A 134 -17.66 -1.13 11.87
CA MET A 134 -18.57 -2.01 11.13
C MET A 134 -19.39 -2.90 12.05
N TYR A 135 -18.76 -3.51 13.06
CA TYR A 135 -19.38 -4.46 13.97
C TYR A 135 -20.50 -3.83 14.80
N PHE A 136 -20.29 -2.63 15.35
CA PHE A 136 -21.27 -1.94 16.18
C PHE A 136 -22.34 -1.17 15.38
N ASN A 137 -22.08 -0.86 14.10
CA ASN A 137 -23.01 -0.10 13.27
C ASN A 137 -23.69 -0.96 12.19
N GLN A 138 -24.12 -2.19 12.53
CA GLN A 138 -24.73 -3.14 11.59
C GLN A 138 -25.87 -2.53 10.75
N SER A 139 -26.74 -1.71 11.36
CA SER A 139 -27.84 -1.06 10.63
C SER A 139 -27.34 -0.09 9.55
N LYS A 140 -26.27 0.67 9.82
CA LYS A 140 -25.68 1.59 8.84
C LYS A 140 -24.92 0.83 7.75
N VAL A 141 -24.25 -0.26 8.11
CA VAL A 141 -23.63 -1.19 7.14
C VAL A 141 -24.69 -1.78 6.20
N ALA A 142 -25.83 -2.20 6.73
CA ALA A 142 -26.95 -2.69 5.92
C ALA A 142 -27.50 -1.60 4.98
N MET A 143 -27.56 -0.34 5.41
CA MET A 143 -27.93 0.78 4.54
C MET A 143 -26.94 1.00 3.40
N ILE A 144 -25.62 0.92 3.65
CA ILE A 144 -24.61 0.99 2.58
C ILE A 144 -24.83 -0.14 1.57
N LYS A 145 -25.00 -1.38 2.05
CA LYS A 145 -25.26 -2.55 1.20
C LYS A 145 -26.52 -2.35 0.35
N PHE A 146 -27.59 -1.86 0.96
CA PHE A 146 -28.84 -1.55 0.25
C PHE A 146 -28.66 -0.46 -0.80
N THR A 147 -28.01 0.66 -0.45
CA THR A 147 -27.73 1.75 -1.38
C THR A 147 -26.87 1.26 -2.56
N GLY A 148 -25.81 0.50 -2.29
CA GLY A 148 -24.94 -0.07 -3.33
C GLY A 148 -25.69 -1.05 -4.24
N TYR A 149 -26.49 -1.95 -3.67
CA TYR A 149 -27.30 -2.90 -4.45
C TYR A 149 -28.31 -2.19 -5.36
N LYS A 150 -28.99 -1.15 -4.84
CA LYS A 150 -29.93 -0.36 -5.64
C LYS A 150 -29.23 0.46 -6.73
N LEU A 151 -28.06 1.03 -6.46
CA LEU A 151 -27.24 1.70 -7.47
C LEU A 151 -26.82 0.74 -8.59
N LEU A 152 -26.32 -0.45 -8.24
CA LEU A 152 -25.91 -1.46 -9.21
C LEU A 152 -27.09 -1.97 -10.04
N ASN A 153 -28.26 -2.19 -9.42
CA ASN A 153 -29.44 -2.67 -10.13
C ASN A 153 -30.09 -1.63 -11.04
N ASN A 154 -29.92 -0.34 -10.75
CA ASN A 154 -30.41 0.74 -11.61
C ASN A 154 -29.56 0.93 -12.88
N ILE A 155 -28.37 0.33 -12.96
CA ILE A 155 -27.53 0.34 -14.16
C ILE A 155 -28.07 -0.70 -15.14
N SER A 156 -27.98 -0.41 -16.44
CA SER A 156 -28.35 -1.38 -17.48
C SER A 156 -27.48 -2.64 -17.40
N ASP A 157 -27.99 -3.78 -17.86
CA ASP A 157 -27.22 -5.02 -17.81
C ASP A 157 -25.90 -4.94 -18.60
N SER A 158 -25.91 -4.25 -19.75
CA SER A 158 -24.69 -3.91 -20.49
C SER A 158 -23.75 -3.01 -19.69
N GLY A 159 -24.27 -2.06 -18.92
CA GLY A 159 -23.48 -1.18 -18.06
C GLY A 159 -22.86 -1.91 -16.87
N LYS A 160 -23.55 -2.89 -16.29
CA LYS A 160 -22.99 -3.77 -15.23
C LYS A 160 -21.84 -4.60 -15.78
N ALA A 161 -22.02 -5.20 -16.96
CA ALA A 161 -20.98 -5.96 -17.63
C ALA A 161 -19.76 -5.09 -17.95
N PHE A 162 -20.00 -3.90 -18.51
CA PHE A 162 -18.94 -2.92 -18.77
C PHE A 162 -18.19 -2.51 -17.49
N LEU A 163 -18.89 -2.21 -16.39
CA LEU A 163 -18.26 -1.88 -15.10
C LEU A 163 -17.39 -3.02 -14.57
N ILE A 164 -17.85 -4.26 -14.69
CA ILE A 164 -17.10 -5.43 -14.24
C ILE A 164 -15.84 -5.62 -15.09
N ILE A 165 -15.94 -5.49 -16.41
CA ILE A 165 -14.79 -5.54 -17.34
C ILE A 165 -13.83 -4.39 -17.06
N LEU A 166 -14.33 -3.16 -16.87
CA LEU A 166 -13.51 -2.00 -16.59
C LEU A 166 -12.75 -2.15 -15.25
N VAL A 167 -13.44 -2.61 -14.20
CA VAL A 167 -12.81 -2.85 -12.90
C VAL A 167 -11.82 -4.00 -12.99
N SER A 168 -12.13 -5.09 -13.71
CA SER A 168 -11.17 -6.16 -13.92
C SER A 168 -9.96 -5.67 -14.69
N ASP A 169 -10.14 -4.90 -15.76
CA ASP A 169 -9.04 -4.35 -16.55
C ASP A 169 -8.24 -3.30 -15.79
N ILE A 170 -8.80 -2.56 -14.83
CA ILE A 170 -8.00 -1.66 -13.99
C ILE A 170 -7.21 -2.45 -12.94
N LEU A 171 -7.81 -3.47 -12.32
CA LEU A 171 -7.15 -4.29 -11.31
C LEU A 171 -6.10 -5.24 -11.91
N LEU A 172 -6.33 -5.71 -13.14
CA LEU A 172 -5.50 -6.68 -13.86
C LEU A 172 -4.60 -6.02 -14.90
N GLY A 173 -5.02 -4.88 -15.46
CA GLY A 173 -4.32 -4.13 -16.51
C GLY A 173 -3.18 -3.26 -15.99
N TYR A 174 -2.69 -3.52 -14.79
CA TYR A 174 -1.28 -3.30 -14.42
C TYR A 174 -0.37 -4.22 -15.27
N HIS A 175 -0.37 -4.00 -16.58
CA HIS A 175 0.37 -4.77 -17.59
C HIS A 175 1.88 -4.48 -17.61
N SER A 176 2.42 -3.76 -16.63
CA SER A 176 3.85 -3.73 -16.39
C SER A 176 4.15 -4.57 -15.15
N GLU A 177 5.01 -5.57 -15.32
CA GLU A 177 5.74 -6.22 -14.21
C GLU A 177 6.21 -5.18 -13.19
N ALA A 178 6.64 -4.01 -13.68
CA ALA A 178 7.03 -2.85 -12.88
C ALA A 178 5.93 -2.31 -11.94
N GLY A 179 4.66 -2.30 -12.33
CA GLY A 179 3.58 -1.79 -11.47
C GLY A 179 3.31 -2.68 -10.26
N TRP A 180 3.28 -3.99 -10.48
CA TRP A 180 3.17 -4.99 -9.41
C TRP A 180 4.43 -5.05 -8.55
N HIS A 181 5.61 -4.93 -9.18
CA HIS A 181 6.87 -4.88 -8.46
C HIS A 181 6.93 -3.65 -7.53
N SER A 182 6.58 -2.47 -8.04
CA SER A 182 6.49 -1.23 -7.23
C SER A 182 5.47 -1.36 -6.11
N LEU A 183 4.29 -1.96 -6.36
CA LEU A 183 3.28 -2.17 -5.33
C LEU A 183 3.80 -3.06 -4.20
N VAL A 184 4.48 -4.15 -4.53
CA VAL A 184 5.06 -5.05 -3.54
C VAL A 184 6.17 -4.37 -2.76
N GLU A 185 7.07 -3.63 -3.43
CA GLU A 185 8.12 -2.87 -2.76
C GLU A 185 7.55 -1.85 -1.78
N ILE A 186 6.55 -1.06 -2.18
CA ILE A 186 5.88 -0.09 -1.28
C ILE A 186 5.32 -0.78 -0.04
N ILE A 187 4.69 -1.96 -0.19
CA ILE A 187 4.14 -2.71 0.95
C ILE A 187 5.26 -3.25 1.85
N LEU A 188 6.33 -3.81 1.27
CA LEU A 188 7.45 -4.34 2.04
C LEU A 188 8.18 -3.24 2.80
N ASP A 189 8.43 -2.10 2.15
CA ASP A 189 9.07 -0.94 2.75
C ASP A 189 8.21 -0.35 3.88
N HIS A 190 6.90 -0.24 3.67
CA HIS A 190 5.96 0.24 4.69
C HIS A 190 6.03 -0.58 5.99
N TYR A 191 6.23 -1.91 5.88
CA TYR A 191 6.39 -2.80 7.03
C TYR A 191 7.85 -3.11 7.40
N GLY A 192 8.82 -2.51 6.70
CA GLY A 192 10.26 -2.73 6.92
C GLY A 192 10.72 -4.17 6.69
N LEU A 193 10.03 -4.92 5.84
CA LEU A 193 10.35 -6.30 5.50
C LEU A 193 11.50 -6.35 4.48
N GLU A 194 12.37 -7.35 4.60
CA GLU A 194 13.49 -7.48 3.67
C GLU A 194 12.99 -7.91 2.27
N THR A 195 13.36 -7.12 1.27
CA THR A 195 13.02 -7.39 -0.14
C THR A 195 13.94 -8.47 -0.71
N ASP A 196 13.44 -9.71 -0.76
CA ASP A 196 14.03 -10.76 -1.59
C ASP A 196 13.52 -10.62 -3.03
N GLN A 197 14.38 -10.15 -3.94
CA GLN A 197 14.04 -9.95 -5.34
C GLN A 197 13.50 -11.22 -5.99
N ALA A 198 13.98 -12.41 -5.60
CA ALA A 198 13.45 -13.67 -6.14
C ALA A 198 12.00 -13.92 -5.70
N ALA A 199 11.68 -13.64 -4.43
CA ALA A 199 10.32 -13.76 -3.89
C ALA A 199 9.38 -12.73 -4.51
N VAL A 200 9.83 -11.48 -4.69
CA VAL A 200 9.06 -10.42 -5.36
C VAL A 200 8.78 -10.81 -6.81
N THR A 201 9.79 -11.22 -7.58
CA THR A 201 9.59 -11.68 -8.96
C THR A 201 8.61 -12.86 -9.02
N PHE A 202 8.74 -13.84 -8.11
CA PHE A 202 7.81 -14.97 -8.07
C PHE A 202 6.37 -14.53 -7.82
N PHE A 203 6.15 -13.60 -6.88
CA PHE A 203 4.84 -13.02 -6.60
C PHE A 203 4.27 -12.31 -7.83
N VAL A 204 5.06 -11.42 -8.43
CA VAL A 204 4.66 -10.62 -9.60
C VAL A 204 4.36 -11.48 -10.83
N CYS A 205 5.05 -12.61 -11.00
CA CYS A 205 4.76 -13.55 -12.08
C CYS A 205 3.52 -14.42 -11.83
N LEU A 206 3.26 -14.83 -10.58
CA LEU A 206 2.22 -15.80 -10.27
C LEU A 206 0.88 -15.17 -9.91
N VAL A 207 0.88 -14.21 -8.99
CA VAL A 207 -0.35 -13.72 -8.35
C VAL A 207 -1.21 -12.89 -9.31
N PRO A 208 -0.66 -11.94 -10.08
CA PRO A 208 -1.44 -11.21 -11.07
C PRO A 208 -2.07 -12.12 -12.13
N VAL A 209 -1.31 -13.11 -12.62
CA VAL A 209 -1.78 -14.08 -13.61
C VAL A 209 -2.88 -14.98 -13.03
N ALA A 210 -2.71 -15.46 -11.79
CA ALA A 210 -3.74 -16.26 -11.12
C ALA A 210 -5.02 -15.45 -10.86
N LEU A 211 -4.89 -14.19 -10.44
CA LEU A 211 -6.01 -13.28 -10.24
C LEU A 211 -6.74 -12.99 -11.55
N ASP A 212 -6.01 -12.80 -12.65
CA ASP A 212 -6.57 -12.62 -14.00
C ASP A 212 -7.43 -13.81 -14.41
N VAL A 213 -6.89 -15.02 -14.29
CA VAL A 213 -7.62 -16.25 -14.61
C VAL A 213 -8.86 -16.40 -13.71
N PHE A 214 -8.73 -16.12 -12.41
CA PHE A 214 -9.85 -16.23 -11.47
C PHE A 214 -10.97 -15.24 -11.77
N ILE A 215 -10.64 -13.97 -12.02
CA ILE A 215 -11.62 -12.94 -12.35
C ILE A 215 -12.29 -13.24 -13.68
N LYS A 216 -11.53 -13.59 -14.72
CA LYS A 216 -12.09 -14.02 -16.02
C LYS A 216 -13.01 -15.22 -15.84
N PHE A 217 -12.59 -16.26 -15.11
CA PHE A 217 -13.42 -17.41 -14.83
C PHE A 217 -14.72 -17.03 -14.10
N TRP A 218 -14.63 -16.17 -13.09
CA TRP A 218 -15.80 -15.71 -12.34
C TRP A 218 -16.76 -14.92 -13.25
N VAL A 219 -16.23 -14.03 -14.09
CA VAL A 219 -16.99 -13.29 -15.09
C VAL A 219 -17.71 -14.26 -16.05
N TYR A 220 -17.01 -15.18 -16.70
CA TYR A 220 -17.64 -16.11 -17.65
C TYR A 220 -18.66 -17.05 -16.98
N LYS A 221 -18.43 -17.47 -15.74
CA LYS A 221 -19.31 -18.43 -15.06
C LYS A 221 -20.54 -17.78 -14.42
N TYR A 222 -20.38 -16.59 -13.84
CA TYR A 222 -21.42 -15.97 -13.02
C TYR A 222 -22.09 -14.79 -13.71
N LEU A 223 -21.43 -14.07 -14.63
CA LEU A 223 -22.02 -12.93 -15.32
C LEU A 223 -23.23 -13.32 -16.20
N PRO A 224 -23.21 -14.42 -16.97
CA PRO A 224 -24.38 -14.86 -17.75
C PRO A 224 -25.58 -15.25 -16.89
N ARG A 225 -25.36 -15.58 -15.60
CA ARG A 225 -26.44 -15.90 -14.64
C ARG A 225 -27.10 -14.65 -14.05
N LEU A 226 -26.43 -13.50 -14.12
CA LEU A 226 -26.94 -12.23 -13.63
C LEU A 226 -27.68 -11.45 -14.73
N SER A 227 -27.32 -11.64 -16.00
CA SER A 227 -28.10 -11.15 -17.14
C SER A 227 -27.91 -12.04 -18.38
N PRO A 228 -28.99 -12.59 -18.96
CA PRO A 228 -28.93 -13.40 -20.19
C PRO A 228 -28.41 -12.63 -21.42
N SER A 229 -28.59 -11.31 -21.49
CA SER A 229 -28.15 -10.51 -22.64
C SER A 229 -26.63 -10.36 -22.70
N VAL A 230 -25.97 -10.42 -21.55
CA VAL A 230 -24.51 -10.29 -21.41
C VAL A 230 -23.79 -11.56 -21.88
N GLY A 231 -24.44 -12.73 -21.76
CA GLY A 231 -23.91 -13.97 -22.32
C GLY A 231 -23.71 -13.89 -23.84
N ASN A 232 -24.66 -13.27 -24.55
CA ASN A 232 -24.55 -13.09 -26.00
C ASN A 232 -23.41 -12.15 -26.41
N ILE A 233 -23.15 -11.09 -25.62
CA ILE A 233 -22.05 -10.14 -25.86
C ILE A 233 -20.68 -10.79 -25.59
N LEU A 234 -20.56 -11.61 -24.54
CA LEU A 234 -19.33 -12.35 -24.25
C LEU A 234 -19.01 -13.40 -25.32
N ASP A 235 -20.03 -14.07 -25.86
CA ASP A 235 -19.86 -15.03 -26.96
C ASP A 235 -19.48 -14.34 -28.28
N GLU A 236 -19.90 -13.09 -28.49
CA GLU A 236 -19.51 -12.28 -29.65
C GLU A 236 -18.05 -11.82 -29.57
N ILE A 237 -17.59 -11.39 -28.38
CA ILE A 237 -16.17 -11.08 -28.11
C ILE A 237 -15.27 -12.31 -28.30
N ARG A 238 -15.75 -13.51 -27.96
CA ARG A 238 -14.99 -14.77 -28.14
C ARG A 238 -14.84 -15.20 -29.60
N ARG A 239 -15.67 -14.69 -30.52
CA ARG A 239 -15.58 -15.00 -31.96
C ARG A 239 -14.56 -14.12 -32.69
N HIS A 240 -13.99 -13.12 -32.03
CA HIS A 240 -12.94 -12.25 -32.54
C HIS A 240 -11.64 -12.49 -31.77
#